data_AF-A0A5B8VMN4-F1
#
_entry.id   AF-A0A5B8VMN4-F1
#
_cell.length_a   1.000
_cell.length_b   1.000
_cell.length_c   1.000
_cell.angle_alpha   90.00
_cell.angle_beta   90.00
_cell.angle_gamma   90.00
#
_symmetry.space_group_name_H-M   'P 1'
#
loop_
_entity.id
_entity.type
_entity.pdbx_description
1 polymer ?
#
loop_
_entity_poly.entity_id
_entity_poly.type
_entity_poly.pdbx_seq_one_letter_code
_entity_poly.pdbx_strand_id
1 'polypeptide(L)'
;MDKICLIDLFLTSLYWHFLLMKKRGRKVYPWFATCSSLAIYIPIIATLIIRTIFGEVLFKDMPEYLFLLIFLFFGAVVFFVVKSYFFNSGKYLKVMEIFFNKYSDLKRRRIKNFIICILLISPYIPILILWLEDFNGF
;
A
#
# COMPACT_ATOMS: atom_id res chain seq x y z
N MET A 1 -3.68 -20.88 18.17
CA MET A 1 -2.97 -20.58 16.90
C MET A 1 -3.42 -19.22 16.43
N ASP A 2 -2.60 -18.19 16.62
CA ASP A 2 -2.93 -16.84 16.15
C ASP A 2 -3.00 -16.84 14.62
N LYS A 3 -4.17 -16.49 14.08
CA LYS A 3 -4.39 -16.43 12.63
C LYS A 3 -3.77 -15.14 12.10
N ILE A 4 -2.84 -15.26 11.15
CA ILE A 4 -2.38 -14.12 10.34
C ILE A 4 -3.56 -13.64 9.48
N CYS A 5 -3.99 -12.39 9.68
CA CYS A 5 -4.95 -11.73 8.80
C CYS A 5 -4.29 -11.36 7.45
N LEU A 6 -5.10 -11.11 6.41
CA LEU A 6 -4.59 -10.70 5.09
C LEU A 6 -3.79 -9.39 5.16
N ILE A 7 -4.25 -8.43 5.97
CA ILE A 7 -3.53 -7.16 6.23
C ILE A 7 -2.17 -7.43 6.87
N ASP A 8 -2.12 -8.34 7.85
CA ASP A 8 -0.88 -8.73 8.53
C ASP A 8 0.09 -9.39 7.55
N LEU A 9 -0.40 -10.29 6.69
CA LEU A 9 0.41 -10.92 5.65
C LEU A 9 0.96 -9.88 4.66
N PHE A 10 0.13 -8.91 4.28
CA PHE A 10 0.50 -7.84 3.37
C PHE A 10 1.64 -6.99 3.93
N LEU A 11 1.44 -6.44 5.13
CA LEU A 11 2.40 -5.60 5.84
C LEU A 11 3.71 -6.34 6.11
N THR A 12 3.62 -7.58 6.55
CA THR A 12 4.77 -8.45 6.84
C THR A 12 5.59 -8.71 5.59
N SER A 13 4.94 -8.99 4.46
CA SER A 13 5.66 -9.23 3.20
C SER A 13 6.34 -7.97 2.68
N LEU A 14 5.67 -6.82 2.78
CA LEU A 14 6.23 -5.53 2.38
C LEU A 14 7.41 -5.13 3.28
N TYR A 15 7.27 -5.33 4.60
CA TYR A 15 8.36 -5.14 5.55
C TYR A 15 9.54 -6.07 5.28
N TRP A 16 9.27 -7.35 4.99
CA TRP A 16 10.30 -8.32 4.62
C TRP A 16 11.03 -7.92 3.33
N HIS A 17 10.33 -7.36 2.34
CA HIS A 17 10.95 -6.81 1.15
C HIS A 17 11.97 -5.72 1.48
N PHE A 18 11.61 -4.74 2.32
CA PHE A 18 12.53 -3.67 2.71
C PHE A 18 13.66 -4.17 3.62
N LEU A 19 13.42 -5.18 4.46
CA LEU A 19 14.49 -5.86 5.21
C LEU A 19 15.50 -6.51 4.27
N LEU A 20 15.05 -7.20 3.21
CA LEU A 20 15.93 -7.78 2.21
C LEU A 20 16.73 -6.70 1.46
N MET A 21 16.11 -5.54 1.15
CA MET A 21 16.83 -4.41 0.57
C MET A 21 17.92 -3.88 1.49
N LYS A 22 17.63 -3.71 2.79
CA LYS A 22 18.62 -3.30 3.78
C LYS A 22 19.75 -4.31 3.90
N LYS A 23 19.44 -5.62 3.91
CA LYS A 23 20.45 -6.71 3.93
C LYS A 23 21.35 -6.72 2.69
N ARG A 24 20.88 -6.20 1.55
CA ARG A 24 21.66 -6.01 0.32
C ARG A 24 22.49 -4.72 0.32
N GLY A 25 22.60 -4.02 1.45
CA GLY A 25 23.39 -2.80 1.59
C GLY A 25 22.67 -1.51 1.18
N ARG A 26 21.38 -1.54 0.85
CA ARG A 26 20.64 -0.30 0.54
C ARG A 26 20.38 0.52 1.82
N LYS A 27 20.53 1.84 1.73
CA LYS A 27 20.21 2.78 2.82
C LYS A 27 18.69 2.95 2.95
N VAL A 28 18.03 1.99 3.60
CA VAL A 28 16.58 1.97 3.82
C VAL A 28 16.29 1.69 5.29
N TYR A 29 15.37 2.45 5.88
CA TYR A 29 14.76 2.16 7.18
C TYR A 29 13.48 1.34 6.95
N PRO A 30 13.47 0.02 7.21
CA PRO A 30 12.41 -0.85 6.70
C PRO A 30 11.02 -0.50 7.23
N TRP A 31 10.91 -0.12 8.50
CA TRP A 31 9.62 0.27 9.07
C TRP A 31 9.08 1.55 8.42
N PHE A 32 9.95 2.53 8.20
CA PHE A 32 9.58 3.81 7.60
C PHE A 32 9.17 3.60 6.13
N ALA A 33 9.96 2.84 5.37
CA ALA A 33 9.66 2.52 3.98
C ALA A 33 8.33 1.78 3.83
N THR A 34 8.02 0.81 4.69
CA THR A 34 6.70 0.14 4.70
C THR A 34 5.56 1.13 4.92
N CYS A 35 5.69 2.02 5.91
CA CYS A 35 4.67 3.03 6.20
C CYS A 35 4.52 4.01 5.02
N SER A 36 5.62 4.54 4.49
CA SER A 36 5.62 5.51 3.40
C SER A 36 5.08 4.93 2.10
N SER A 37 5.42 3.69 1.75
CA SER A 37 4.88 3.04 0.55
C SER A 37 3.36 2.94 0.60
N LEU A 38 2.78 2.60 1.76
CA LEU A 38 1.33 2.55 1.92
C LEU A 38 0.70 3.94 1.99
N ALA A 39 1.36 4.88 2.65
CA ALA A 39 0.93 6.27 2.73
C ALA A 39 0.85 6.97 1.37
N ILE A 40 1.61 6.50 0.37
CA ILE A 40 1.52 6.97 -1.01
C ILE A 40 0.49 6.13 -1.79
N TYR A 41 0.60 4.81 -1.71
CA TYR A 41 -0.23 3.89 -2.50
C TYR A 41 -1.72 4.02 -2.20
N ILE A 42 -2.12 4.04 -0.92
CA ILE A 42 -3.54 4.04 -0.54
C ILE A 42 -4.24 5.33 -1.01
N PRO A 43 -3.71 6.54 -0.80
CA PRO A 43 -4.31 7.75 -1.35
C PRO A 43 -4.41 7.76 -2.87
N ILE A 44 -3.40 7.27 -3.60
CA ILE A 44 -3.44 7.18 -5.07
C ILE A 44 -4.61 6.29 -5.49
N ILE A 45 -4.67 5.05 -4.98
CA ILE A 45 -5.73 4.10 -5.34
C ILE A 45 -7.10 4.62 -4.93
N ALA A 46 -7.23 5.17 -3.72
CA ALA A 46 -8.49 5.71 -3.24
C ALA A 46 -8.97 6.86 -4.13
N THR A 47 -8.08 7.80 -4.48
CA THR A 47 -8.40 8.91 -5.39
C THR A 47 -8.87 8.39 -6.74
N LEU A 48 -8.12 7.46 -7.33
CA LEU A 48 -8.46 6.89 -8.63
C LEU A 48 -9.82 6.17 -8.61
N ILE A 49 -10.09 5.35 -7.58
CA ILE A 49 -11.37 4.66 -7.42
C ILE A 49 -12.52 5.66 -7.23
N ILE A 50 -12.33 6.68 -6.38
CA ILE A 50 -13.34 7.72 -6.16
C ILE A 50 -13.64 8.43 -7.49
N ARG A 51 -12.61 8.77 -8.27
CA ARG A 51 -12.77 9.38 -9.58
C ARG A 51 -13.51 8.47 -10.57
N THR A 52 -13.21 7.17 -10.58
CA THR A 52 -13.92 6.19 -11.43
C THR A 52 -15.38 6.01 -11.04
N ILE A 53 -15.73 6.02 -9.75
CA ILE A 53 -17.12 5.76 -9.30
C ILE A 53 -17.99 7.02 -9.35
N PHE A 54 -17.45 8.16 -8.92
CA PHE A 54 -18.21 9.40 -8.77
C PHE A 54 -17.98 10.40 -9.92
N GLY A 55 -17.14 10.03 -10.90
CA GLY A 55 -16.80 10.88 -12.03
C GLY A 55 -16.25 12.24 -11.62
N GLU A 56 -16.64 13.28 -12.35
CA GLU A 56 -16.21 14.64 -12.07
C GLU A 56 -16.89 15.28 -10.86
N VAL A 57 -18.01 14.73 -10.39
CA VAL A 57 -18.91 15.40 -9.44
C VAL A 57 -18.20 15.83 -8.16
N LEU A 58 -17.28 15.02 -7.65
CA LEU A 58 -16.55 15.32 -6.41
C LEU A 58 -15.35 16.25 -6.61
N PHE A 59 -14.84 16.38 -7.83
CA PHE A 59 -13.56 17.07 -8.11
C PHE A 59 -13.69 18.29 -9.00
N LYS A 60 -14.83 18.49 -9.68
CA LYS A 60 -15.02 19.50 -10.73
C LYS A 60 -14.68 20.92 -10.29
N ASP A 61 -15.12 21.30 -9.10
CA ASP A 61 -14.91 22.65 -8.56
C ASP A 61 -13.86 22.69 -7.43
N MET A 62 -13.14 21.58 -7.20
CA MET A 62 -12.16 21.50 -6.13
C MET A 62 -10.85 22.17 -6.55
N PRO A 63 -10.36 23.19 -5.81
CA PRO A 63 -9.06 23.77 -6.10
C PRO A 63 -7.93 22.75 -5.93
N GLU A 64 -6.94 22.77 -6.82
CA GLU A 64 -5.81 21.82 -6.81
C GLU A 64 -5.06 21.80 -5.47
N TYR A 65 -4.85 22.96 -4.86
CA TYR A 65 -4.16 23.04 -3.56
C TYR A 65 -4.96 22.37 -2.43
N LEU A 66 -6.30 22.44 -2.49
CA LEU A 66 -7.18 21.82 -1.50
C LEU A 66 -7.17 20.30 -1.69
N PHE A 67 -7.24 19.84 -2.94
CA PHE A 67 -7.08 18.43 -3.29
C PHE A 67 -5.74 17.88 -2.76
N LEU A 68 -4.64 18.57 -3.04
CA LEU A 68 -3.29 18.18 -2.58
C LEU A 68 -3.21 18.15 -1.05
N LEU A 69 -3.82 19.12 -0.36
CA LEU A 69 -3.82 19.16 1.10
C LEU A 69 -4.58 17.96 1.68
N ILE A 70 -5.77 17.64 1.15
CA ILE A 70 -6.56 16.47 1.55
C ILE A 70 -5.79 15.18 1.26
N PHE A 71 -5.18 15.08 0.08
CA PHE A 71 -4.39 13.92 -0.32
C PHE A 71 -3.19 13.68 0.62
N LEU A 72 -2.43 14.73 0.93
CA LEU A 72 -1.29 14.66 1.85
C LEU A 72 -1.71 14.33 3.27
N PHE A 73 -2.81 14.96 3.75
CA PHE A 73 -3.38 14.66 5.06
C PHE A 73 -3.81 13.19 5.15
N PHE A 74 -4.50 12.67 4.13
CA PHE A 74 -4.90 11.26 4.10
C PHE A 74 -3.69 10.32 4.09
N GLY A 75 -2.65 10.64 3.30
CA GLY A 75 -1.39 9.90 3.32
C GLY A 75 -0.73 9.90 4.71
N ALA A 76 -0.69 11.05 5.39
CA ALA A 76 -0.17 11.15 6.75
C ALA A 76 -0.98 10.28 7.73
N VAL A 77 -2.31 10.31 7.66
CA VAL A 77 -3.18 9.43 8.47
C VAL A 77 -2.85 7.96 8.23
N VAL A 78 -2.76 7.53 6.96
CA VAL A 78 -2.38 6.15 6.61
C VAL A 78 -1.02 5.79 7.19
N PHE A 79 -0.04 6.67 7.08
CA PHE A 79 1.30 6.47 7.65
C PHE A 79 1.22 6.18 9.15
N PHE A 80 0.53 7.05 9.91
CA PHE A 80 0.43 6.90 11.36
C PHE A 80 -0.41 5.70 11.78
N VAL A 81 -1.47 5.38 11.03
CA VAL A 81 -2.28 4.17 11.27
C VAL A 81 -1.43 2.92 11.10
N VAL A 82 -0.66 2.79 10.01
CA VAL A 82 0.23 1.63 9.78
C VAL A 82 1.32 1.58 10.85
N LYS A 83 1.94 2.72 11.18
CA LYS A 83 2.97 2.81 12.22
C LYS A 83 2.42 2.35 13.58
N SER A 84 1.26 2.86 13.96
CA SER A 84 0.62 2.53 15.23
C SER A 84 0.20 1.06 15.29
N TYR A 85 -0.51 0.59 14.26
CA TYR A 85 -1.07 -0.75 14.18
C TYR A 85 0.00 -1.84 14.12
N PHE A 86 1.04 -1.67 13.31
CA PHE A 86 1.97 -2.74 12.99
C PHE A 86 3.30 -2.65 13.74
N PHE A 87 3.86 -1.44 13.87
CA PHE A 87 5.19 -1.24 14.43
C PHE A 87 5.16 -0.90 15.92
N ASN A 88 4.38 0.09 16.34
CA ASN A 88 4.33 0.52 17.74
C ASN A 88 3.71 -0.56 18.66
N SER A 89 2.78 -1.36 18.13
CA SER A 89 2.18 -2.49 18.85
C SER A 89 3.13 -3.69 19.01
N GLY A 90 4.32 -3.67 18.40
CA GLY A 90 5.23 -4.81 18.33
C GLY A 90 4.72 -5.98 17.50
N LYS A 91 3.56 -5.82 16.82
CA LYS A 91 2.91 -6.88 16.05
C LYS A 91 3.80 -7.42 14.92
N TYR A 92 4.60 -6.55 14.30
CA TYR A 92 5.53 -6.93 13.24
C TYR A 92 6.51 -8.05 13.65
N LEU A 93 6.96 -8.10 14.90
CA LEU A 93 7.88 -9.14 15.37
C LEU A 93 7.18 -10.51 15.40
N LYS A 94 6.02 -10.56 16.08
CA LYS A 94 5.21 -11.78 16.23
C LYS A 94 4.76 -12.31 14.86
N VAL A 95 4.22 -11.45 14.00
CA VAL A 95 3.72 -11.87 12.69
C VAL A 95 4.86 -12.28 11.76
N MET A 96 6.03 -11.62 11.82
CA MET A 96 7.20 -12.05 11.06
C MET A 96 7.66 -13.45 11.47
N GLU A 97 7.71 -13.74 12.77
CA GLU A 97 8.07 -15.08 13.26
C GLU A 97 7.09 -16.14 12.75
N ILE A 98 5.78 -15.90 12.90
CA ILE A 98 4.76 -16.82 12.37
C ILE A 98 4.90 -16.98 10.85
N PHE A 99 5.19 -15.90 10.12
CA PHE A 99 5.39 -15.94 8.67
C PHE A 99 6.61 -16.78 8.26
N PHE A 100 7.73 -16.68 8.99
CA PHE A 100 8.92 -17.49 8.74
C PHE A 100 8.72 -18.96 9.13
N ASN A 101 7.97 -19.24 10.18
CA ASN A 101 7.72 -20.62 10.61
C ASN A 101 6.67 -21.32 9.72
N LYS A 102 5.67 -20.57 9.22
CA LYS A 102 4.54 -21.13 8.46
C LYS A 102 4.83 -21.35 6.97
N TYR A 103 5.65 -20.51 6.33
CA TYR A 103 5.83 -20.52 4.88
C TYR A 103 7.27 -20.82 4.52
N SER A 104 7.52 -21.75 3.59
CA SER A 104 8.87 -21.98 3.05
C SER A 104 9.45 -20.77 2.32
N ASP A 105 10.77 -20.70 2.15
CA ASP A 105 11.43 -19.57 1.46
C ASP A 105 10.87 -19.28 0.08
N LEU A 106 10.61 -20.33 -0.71
CA LEU A 106 10.04 -20.19 -2.05
C LEU A 106 8.63 -19.57 -1.98
N LYS A 107 7.81 -20.00 -1.03
CA LYS A 107 6.45 -19.47 -0.85
C LYS A 107 6.48 -18.02 -0.34
N ARG A 108 7.37 -17.69 0.59
CA ARG A 108 7.59 -16.30 1.05
C ARG A 108 7.96 -15.39 -0.12
N ARG A 109 8.90 -15.82 -0.98
CA ARG A 109 9.30 -15.06 -2.18
C ARG A 109 8.13 -14.84 -3.14
N ARG A 110 7.29 -15.87 -3.37
CA ARG A 110 6.08 -15.76 -4.20
C ARG A 110 5.09 -14.75 -3.62
N ILE A 111 4.78 -14.84 -2.32
CA ILE A 111 3.87 -13.90 -1.64
C ILE A 111 4.38 -12.47 -1.76
N LYS A 112 5.68 -12.26 -1.51
CA LYS A 112 6.33 -10.95 -1.63
C LYS A 112 6.25 -10.40 -3.06
N ASN A 113 6.57 -11.21 -4.05
CA ASN A 113 6.48 -10.78 -5.45
C ASN A 113 5.03 -10.46 -5.83
N PHE A 114 4.07 -11.28 -5.42
CA PHE A 114 2.65 -11.04 -5.66
C PHE A 114 2.17 -9.71 -5.06
N ILE A 115 2.53 -9.42 -3.80
CA ILE A 115 2.17 -8.15 -3.14
C ILE A 115 2.81 -6.95 -3.84
N ILE A 116 4.07 -7.05 -4.24
CA ILE A 116 4.73 -5.99 -5.00
C ILE A 116 4.05 -5.79 -6.36
N CYS A 117 3.69 -6.88 -7.05
CA CYS A 117 2.96 -6.80 -8.30
C CYS A 117 1.59 -6.12 -8.10
N ILE A 118 0.85 -6.42 -7.03
CA ILE A 118 -0.40 -5.71 -6.72
C ILE A 118 -0.15 -4.21 -6.56
N LEU A 119 0.84 -3.84 -5.74
CA LEU A 119 1.17 -2.43 -5.48
C LEU A 119 1.54 -1.67 -6.78
N LEU A 120 2.21 -2.36 -7.71
CA LEU A 120 2.63 -1.77 -8.99
C LEU A 120 1.51 -1.74 -10.03
N ILE A 121 0.73 -2.82 -10.16
CA ILE A 121 -0.21 -3.00 -11.29
C ILE A 121 -1.57 -2.40 -10.98
N SER A 122 -2.03 -2.47 -9.72
CA SER A 122 -3.39 -2.05 -9.38
C SER A 122 -3.73 -0.58 -9.69
N PRO A 123 -2.82 0.41 -9.63
CA PRO A 123 -3.15 1.78 -10.05
C PRO A 123 -3.53 1.88 -11.52
N TYR A 124 -3.01 0.99 -12.37
CA TYR A 124 -3.30 1.01 -13.80
C TYR A 124 -4.71 0.51 -14.14
N ILE A 125 -5.37 -0.24 -13.24
CA ILE A 125 -6.73 -0.72 -13.50
C ILE A 125 -7.72 0.45 -13.53
N PRO A 126 -7.83 1.31 -12.50
CA PRO A 126 -8.69 2.49 -12.56
C PRO A 126 -8.32 3.46 -13.69
N ILE A 127 -7.02 3.63 -13.97
CA ILE A 127 -6.56 4.48 -15.07
C ILE A 127 -7.07 3.96 -16.41
N LEU A 128 -7.00 2.64 -16.64
CA LEU A 128 -7.52 2.02 -17.85
C LEU A 128 -9.03 2.23 -17.97
N ILE A 129 -9.78 2.14 -16.87
CA ILE A 129 -11.23 2.38 -16.86
C ILE A 129 -11.53 3.84 -17.24
N LEU A 130 -10.88 4.79 -16.59
CA LEU A 130 -11.02 6.22 -16.90
C LEU A 130 -10.67 6.54 -18.36
N TRP A 131 -9.63 5.89 -18.89
CA TRP A 131 -9.24 6.04 -20.30
C TRP A 131 -10.30 5.46 -21.25
N LEU A 132 -10.93 4.34 -20.90
CA LEU A 132 -12.01 3.76 -21.68
C LEU A 132 -13.30 4.59 -21.63
N GLU A 133 -13.58 5.26 -20.52
CA GLU A 133 -14.69 6.22 -20.41
C GLU A 133 -14.49 7.39 -21.38
N ASP A 134 -13.32 8.04 -21.31
CA ASP A 134 -12.96 9.17 -22.17
C ASP A 134 -12.93 8.79 -23.66
N PHE A 135 -12.41 7.60 -23.99
CA PHE A 135 -12.35 7.11 -25.37
C PHE A 135 -13.72 6.81 -25.97
N ASN A 136 -14.68 6.33 -25.16
CA ASN A 136 -16.03 6.00 -25.63
C ASN A 136 -16.98 7.22 -25.65
N GLY A 137 -16.49 8.41 -25.30
CA GLY A 137 -17.28 9.65 -25.31
C GLY A 137 -18.41 9.67 -24.29
N PHE A 138 -18.27 8.93 -23.19
CA PHE A 138 -19.18 8.95 -22.05
C PHE A 138 -18.69 9.92 -20.96
#